data_AF-A0A841BVI1-F1
#
_entry.id   AF-A0A841BVI1-F1
#
_cell.length_a   1.000
_cell.length_b   1.000
_cell.length_c   1.000
_cell.angle_alpha   90.00
_cell.angle_beta   90.00
_cell.angle_gamma   90.00
#
_symmetry.space_group_name_H-M   'P 1'
#
loop_
_entity.id
_entity.type
_entity.pdbx_description
1 polymer ?
#
loop_
_entity_poly.entity_id
_entity_poly.type
_entity_poly.pdbx_seq_one_letter_code
_entity_poly.pdbx_strand_id
1 'polypeptide(L)'
;MRRPLTLTLLASALALTLVGCGVPPELEPKPGVPVPSPSTAPTTGRPVIPLPLPSATTPGAEATFAENYAVACLGRPSGDQVIAMLRAKTKLLPKTGVIAVPMGPLCAGTWQYTILTVTGKDPLQVVTQGAPTALKLVTAGTNVCSVDVRTHAPVGIISAARC
;
A
#
# COMPACT_ATOMS: atom_id res chain seq x y z
N MET A 1 7.84 56.62 16.40
CA MET A 1 8.45 56.05 17.63
C MET A 1 8.68 54.56 17.32
N ARG A 2 9.88 54.11 16.91
CA ARG A 2 11.08 53.76 17.73
C ARG A 2 10.71 52.72 18.81
N ARG A 3 11.18 51.46 18.84
CA ARG A 3 12.38 50.81 18.26
C ARG A 3 12.20 49.29 18.03
N PRO A 4 12.94 48.71 17.07
CA PRO A 4 13.22 47.27 16.90
C PRO A 4 14.48 46.85 17.68
N LEU A 5 14.74 45.54 17.88
CA LEU A 5 16.08 44.99 18.17
C LEU A 5 16.10 43.46 17.89
N THR A 6 16.75 43.02 16.79
CA THR A 6 18.01 42.23 16.73
C THR A 6 17.88 40.77 17.18
N LEU A 7 17.93 39.71 16.33
CA LEU A 7 18.89 39.31 15.28
C LEU A 7 20.29 38.97 15.82
N THR A 8 20.60 37.67 15.97
CA THR A 8 21.89 37.00 15.66
C THR A 8 21.80 35.53 16.10
N LEU A 9 21.79 34.58 15.16
CA LEU A 9 22.95 33.78 14.73
C LEU A 9 23.57 32.91 15.83
N LEU A 10 23.32 31.60 15.76
CA LEU A 10 24.35 30.61 16.03
C LEU A 10 24.13 29.41 15.11
N ALA A 11 24.84 29.49 14.00
CA ALA A 11 25.20 28.36 13.17
C ALA A 11 26.13 27.46 14.00
N SER A 12 25.71 26.22 14.22
CA SER A 12 26.60 25.17 14.71
C SER A 12 26.47 23.99 13.76
N ALA A 13 27.30 24.03 12.72
CA ALA A 13 27.64 22.90 11.90
C ALA A 13 28.37 21.86 12.76
N LEU A 14 27.80 20.67 12.92
CA LEU A 14 28.57 19.48 13.26
C LEU A 14 28.36 18.46 12.14
N ALA A 15 29.36 18.41 11.26
CA ALA A 15 29.61 17.29 10.38
C ALA A 15 30.28 16.17 11.20
N LEU A 16 29.59 15.04 11.37
CA LEU A 16 30.17 13.73 11.71
C LEU A 16 29.47 12.71 10.80
N THR A 17 30.09 12.26 9.70
CA THR A 17 31.06 11.15 9.56
C THR A 17 30.46 9.74 9.70
N LEU A 18 30.94 8.87 8.79
CA LEU A 18 30.92 7.40 8.77
C LEU A 18 29.79 6.71 7.99
N VAL A 19 30.06 6.53 6.69
CA VAL A 19 30.28 5.22 6.05
C VAL A 19 29.44 4.07 6.60
N GLY A 20 28.47 3.64 5.79
CA GLY A 20 27.70 2.43 6.02
C GLY A 20 27.05 1.92 4.75
N CYS A 21 27.81 1.86 3.64
CA CYS A 21 27.44 1.05 2.49
C CYS A 21 27.58 -0.42 2.88
N GLY A 22 26.56 -0.96 3.54
CA GLY A 22 26.39 -2.40 3.70
C GLY A 22 25.99 -3.01 2.35
N VAL A 23 26.98 -3.40 1.55
CA VAL A 23 26.75 -4.31 0.42
C VAL A 23 26.37 -5.66 1.03
N PRO A 24 25.19 -6.24 0.71
CA PRO A 24 24.86 -7.59 1.12
C PRO A 24 25.73 -8.59 0.35
N PRO A 25 26.60 -9.38 0.99
CA PRO A 25 27.28 -10.48 0.33
C PRO A 25 26.47 -11.74 0.58
N GLU A 26 25.49 -12.03 -0.27
CA GLU A 26 24.91 -13.38 -0.33
C GLU A 26 24.44 -13.67 -1.76
N LEU A 27 25.40 -13.61 -2.69
CA LEU A 27 25.31 -14.30 -3.96
C LEU A 27 26.68 -14.94 -4.20
N GLU A 28 27.00 -15.97 -3.42
CA GLU A 28 27.97 -16.99 -3.83
C GLU A 28 27.18 -18.10 -4.56
N PRO A 29 27.27 -18.20 -5.91
CA PRO A 29 26.93 -19.42 -6.60
C PRO A 29 28.05 -20.42 -6.30
N LYS A 30 27.78 -21.38 -5.43
CA LYS A 30 28.67 -22.52 -5.14
C LYS A 30 29.08 -23.20 -6.46
N PRO A 31 30.37 -23.24 -6.82
CA PRO A 31 30.85 -24.08 -7.90
C PRO A 31 30.79 -25.53 -7.41
N GLY A 32 29.91 -26.31 -8.02
CA GLY A 32 29.69 -27.69 -7.60
C GLY A 32 28.52 -28.27 -8.37
N VAL A 33 28.70 -28.43 -9.66
CA VAL A 33 27.83 -29.23 -10.53
C VAL A 33 28.27 -30.70 -10.39
N PRO A 34 27.40 -31.60 -9.90
CA PRO A 34 27.38 -32.96 -10.36
C PRO A 34 26.32 -33.06 -11.45
N VAL A 35 26.75 -33.37 -12.67
CA VAL A 35 25.88 -33.79 -13.77
C VAL A 35 25.20 -35.10 -13.36
N PRO A 36 23.85 -35.20 -13.29
CA PRO A 36 23.20 -36.48 -13.11
C PRO A 36 23.26 -37.25 -14.43
N SER A 37 24.02 -38.34 -14.43
CA SER A 37 24.01 -39.37 -15.47
C SER A 37 22.63 -40.06 -15.53
N PRO A 38 22.06 -40.36 -16.71
CA PRO A 38 20.79 -41.07 -16.77
C PRO A 38 20.99 -42.54 -16.39
N SER A 39 20.61 -42.90 -15.17
CA SER A 39 20.50 -44.29 -14.74
C SER A 39 19.06 -44.76 -14.95
N THR A 40 18.86 -45.61 -15.95
CA THR A 40 17.62 -46.37 -16.18
C THR A 40 17.38 -47.32 -15.01
N ALA A 41 16.29 -47.11 -14.26
CA ALA A 41 15.80 -48.07 -13.28
C ALA A 41 14.32 -48.41 -13.54
N PRO A 42 13.87 -49.66 -13.34
CA PRO A 42 12.55 -50.12 -13.73
C PRO A 42 11.43 -49.64 -12.79
N THR A 43 10.26 -49.44 -13.40
CA THR A 43 8.97 -49.10 -12.80
C THR A 43 8.63 -49.96 -11.58
N THR A 44 8.46 -49.33 -10.42
CA THR A 44 7.66 -49.88 -9.30
C THR A 44 6.53 -48.90 -9.02
N GLY A 45 5.29 -49.36 -9.26
CA GLY A 45 4.07 -48.55 -9.15
C GLY A 45 3.89 -47.96 -7.75
N ARG A 46 3.76 -46.64 -7.69
CA ARG A 46 3.37 -45.92 -6.48
C ARG A 46 1.87 -45.59 -6.58
N PRO A 47 1.08 -45.73 -5.50
CA PRO A 47 -0.32 -45.31 -5.50
C PRO A 47 -0.40 -43.82 -5.86
N VAL A 48 -1.17 -43.49 -6.90
CA VAL A 48 -1.47 -42.11 -7.28
C VAL A 48 -2.37 -41.53 -6.21
N ILE A 49 -1.83 -40.63 -5.38
CA ILE A 49 -2.64 -39.75 -4.55
C ILE A 49 -3.29 -38.75 -5.51
N PRO A 50 -4.62 -38.62 -5.55
CA PRO A 50 -5.26 -37.58 -6.36
C PRO A 50 -4.78 -36.21 -5.86
N LEU A 51 -4.13 -35.43 -6.72
CA LEU A 51 -3.96 -34.00 -6.49
C LEU A 51 -5.36 -33.38 -6.42
N PRO A 52 -5.70 -32.60 -5.37
CA PRO A 52 -6.93 -31.82 -5.40
C PRO A 52 -6.84 -30.86 -6.60
N LEU A 53 -7.79 -30.99 -7.54
CA LEU A 53 -7.96 -30.02 -8.62
C LEU A 53 -8.17 -28.63 -8.00
N PRO A 54 -7.63 -27.55 -8.59
CA PRO A 54 -7.99 -26.21 -8.18
C PRO A 54 -9.51 -26.05 -8.35
N SER A 55 -10.22 -25.87 -7.23
CA SER A 55 -11.65 -25.60 -7.24
C SER A 55 -11.93 -24.41 -8.17
N ALA A 56 -12.88 -24.57 -9.08
CA ALA A 56 -13.34 -23.52 -9.96
C ALA A 56 -13.69 -22.28 -9.12
N THR A 57 -13.05 -21.15 -9.43
CA THR A 57 -13.41 -19.85 -8.85
C THR A 57 -14.84 -19.54 -9.23
N THR A 58 -15.74 -19.55 -8.27
CA THR A 58 -17.12 -19.08 -8.44
C THR A 58 -17.10 -17.64 -8.95
N PRO A 59 -17.74 -17.33 -10.09
CA PRO A 59 -17.92 -15.95 -10.52
C PRO A 59 -18.80 -15.23 -9.48
N GLY A 60 -18.18 -14.41 -8.63
CA GLY A 60 -18.88 -13.67 -7.58
C GLY A 60 -18.15 -13.56 -6.24
N ALA A 61 -17.06 -14.30 -6.02
CA ALA A 61 -16.19 -14.03 -4.88
C ALA A 61 -15.50 -12.67 -5.11
N GLU A 62 -15.89 -11.65 -4.31
CA GLU A 62 -15.11 -10.43 -4.22
C GLU A 62 -13.65 -10.80 -3.93
N ALA A 63 -12.72 -10.20 -4.69
CA ALA A 63 -11.31 -10.40 -4.42
C ALA A 63 -11.02 -9.92 -2.99
N THR A 64 -10.79 -10.86 -2.09
CA THR A 64 -10.42 -10.57 -0.71
C THR A 64 -8.91 -10.38 -0.68
N PHE A 65 -8.48 -9.19 -0.27
CA PHE A 65 -7.06 -8.90 -0.08
C PHE A 65 -6.61 -9.42 1.28
N ALA A 66 -5.34 -9.77 1.41
CA ALA A 66 -4.75 -10.08 2.71
C ALA A 66 -4.94 -8.90 3.68
N GLU A 67 -5.15 -9.18 4.97
CA GLU A 67 -5.38 -8.13 5.98
C GLU A 67 -4.09 -7.59 6.60
N ASN A 68 -2.99 -8.34 6.49
CA ASN A 68 -1.75 -8.05 7.19
C ASN A 68 -0.82 -7.05 6.48
N TYR A 69 -1.03 -6.79 5.20
CA TYR A 69 -0.28 -5.80 4.41
C TYR A 69 -1.18 -5.20 3.34
N ALA A 70 -0.92 -3.96 2.95
CA ALA A 70 -1.66 -3.29 1.89
C ALA A 70 -0.95 -3.45 0.54
N VAL A 71 -1.69 -3.82 -0.50
CA VAL A 71 -1.19 -3.97 -1.88
C VAL A 71 -2.00 -3.12 -2.85
N ALA A 72 -1.51 -2.89 -4.07
CA ALA A 72 -2.32 -2.21 -5.08
C ALA A 72 -3.65 -2.96 -5.33
N CYS A 73 -4.76 -2.24 -5.36
CA CYS A 73 -6.13 -2.77 -5.48
C CYS A 73 -6.48 -3.40 -6.85
N LEU A 74 -5.49 -3.81 -7.66
CA LEU A 74 -5.71 -4.38 -9.01
C LEU A 74 -6.61 -3.49 -9.91
N GLY A 75 -6.54 -2.17 -9.72
CA GLY A 75 -7.33 -1.19 -10.46
C GLY A 75 -8.79 -1.03 -10.00
N ARG A 76 -9.17 -1.59 -8.84
CA ARG A 76 -10.53 -1.60 -8.30
C ARG A 76 -10.55 -1.44 -6.77
N PRO A 77 -10.99 -0.28 -6.22
CA PRO A 77 -11.42 0.92 -6.92
C PRO A 77 -10.29 1.59 -7.71
N SER A 78 -10.65 2.40 -8.70
CA SER A 78 -9.69 3.31 -9.35
C SER A 78 -9.55 4.61 -8.54
N GLY A 79 -8.45 5.33 -8.75
CA GLY A 79 -8.27 6.67 -8.16
C GLY A 79 -9.41 7.62 -8.52
N ASP A 80 -9.91 7.58 -9.76
CA ASP A 80 -11.05 8.38 -10.20
C ASP A 80 -12.35 8.04 -9.47
N GLN A 81 -12.59 6.77 -9.16
CA GLN A 81 -13.75 6.37 -8.35
C GLN A 81 -13.67 6.95 -6.94
N VAL A 82 -12.47 6.95 -6.34
CA VAL A 82 -12.24 7.59 -5.03
C VAL A 82 -12.47 9.11 -5.12
N ILE A 83 -11.95 9.78 -6.16
CA ILE A 83 -12.14 11.22 -6.38
C ILE A 83 -13.62 11.55 -6.57
N ALA A 84 -14.34 10.78 -7.40
CA ALA A 84 -15.77 10.98 -7.65
C ALA A 84 -16.58 10.81 -6.35
N MET A 85 -16.31 9.76 -5.58
CA MET A 85 -16.95 9.54 -4.28
C MET A 85 -16.67 10.71 -3.31
N LEU A 86 -15.43 11.22 -3.24
CA LEU A 86 -15.09 12.33 -2.36
C LEU A 86 -15.77 13.63 -2.76
N ARG A 87 -15.87 13.94 -4.06
CA ARG A 87 -16.61 15.11 -4.55
C ARG A 87 -18.11 15.03 -4.21
N ALA A 88 -18.67 13.82 -4.23
CA ALA A 88 -20.07 13.60 -3.89
C ALA A 88 -20.34 13.70 -2.37
N LYS A 89 -19.42 13.20 -1.53
CA LYS A 89 -19.64 13.08 -0.07
C LYS A 89 -19.03 14.21 0.76
N THR A 90 -18.10 14.97 0.21
CA THR A 90 -17.33 15.97 0.97
C THR A 90 -17.14 17.26 0.19
N LYS A 91 -16.70 18.33 0.87
CA LYS A 91 -16.26 19.59 0.24
C LYS A 91 -14.73 19.74 0.23
N LEU A 92 -13.99 18.64 0.42
CA LEU A 92 -12.52 18.66 0.50
C LEU A 92 -11.87 18.91 -0.87
N LEU A 93 -12.51 18.42 -1.93
CA LEU A 93 -12.03 18.56 -3.30
C LEU A 93 -12.69 19.76 -3.99
N PRO A 94 -11.93 20.51 -4.80
CA PRO A 94 -12.53 21.56 -5.63
C PRO A 94 -13.40 20.94 -6.72
N LYS A 95 -14.40 21.70 -7.20
CA LYS A 95 -15.27 21.29 -8.30
C LYS A 95 -14.51 21.15 -9.63
N THR A 96 -13.46 21.94 -9.79
CA THR A 96 -12.61 22.01 -10.98
C THR A 96 -11.13 21.99 -10.58
N GLY A 97 -10.25 21.65 -11.50
CA GLY A 97 -8.81 21.58 -11.28
C GLY A 97 -8.25 20.17 -11.37
N VAL A 98 -6.93 20.08 -11.46
CA VAL A 98 -6.18 18.83 -11.58
C VAL A 98 -6.01 18.22 -10.19
N ILE A 99 -6.41 16.96 -10.06
CA ILE A 99 -6.22 16.15 -8.88
C ILE A 99 -5.37 14.96 -9.31
N ALA A 100 -4.29 14.70 -8.57
CA ALA A 100 -3.42 13.56 -8.83
C ALA A 100 -3.57 12.53 -7.71
N VAL A 101 -3.27 11.28 -8.04
CA VAL A 101 -3.28 10.14 -7.12
C VAL A 101 -1.85 9.62 -7.00
N PRO A 102 -0.97 10.29 -6.24
CA PRO A 102 0.42 9.86 -6.12
C PRO A 102 0.59 8.47 -5.49
N MET A 103 -0.41 7.99 -4.73
CA MET A 103 -0.37 6.65 -4.14
C MET A 103 -1.75 6.03 -3.99
N GLY A 104 -1.82 4.75 -4.33
CA GLY A 104 -3.00 3.92 -4.17
C GLY A 104 -3.97 3.99 -5.37
N PRO A 105 -5.16 3.40 -5.24
CA PRO A 105 -5.70 2.75 -4.04
C PRO A 105 -4.91 1.51 -3.61
N LEU A 106 -4.57 1.43 -2.33
CA LEU A 106 -3.98 0.26 -1.68
C LEU A 106 -5.06 -0.48 -0.88
N CYS A 107 -5.12 -1.79 -0.99
CA CYS A 107 -6.16 -2.65 -0.42
C CYS A 107 -5.58 -3.61 0.61
N ALA A 108 -6.31 -3.78 1.71
CA ALA A 108 -6.17 -4.88 2.64
C ALA A 108 -7.56 -5.27 3.15
N GLY A 109 -7.91 -6.56 3.13
CA GLY A 109 -9.29 -7.01 3.32
C GLY A 109 -10.26 -6.32 2.37
N THR A 110 -11.31 -5.69 2.93
CA THR A 110 -12.30 -4.88 2.20
C THR A 110 -12.05 -3.38 2.28
N TRP A 111 -10.90 -2.97 2.82
CA TRP A 111 -10.57 -1.57 3.05
C TRP A 111 -9.57 -1.06 2.03
N GLN A 112 -9.63 0.24 1.75
CA GLN A 112 -8.69 0.89 0.85
C GLN A 112 -8.12 2.18 1.42
N TYR A 113 -6.86 2.47 1.07
CA TYR A 113 -6.15 3.69 1.41
C TYR A 113 -5.60 4.36 0.15
N THR A 114 -5.77 5.68 0.05
CA THR A 114 -5.34 6.47 -1.12
C THR A 114 -4.79 7.81 -0.64
N ILE A 115 -3.73 8.30 -1.29
CA ILE A 115 -3.27 9.69 -1.16
C ILE A 115 -3.62 10.43 -2.44
N LEU A 116 -4.24 11.59 -2.27
CA LEU A 116 -4.58 12.54 -3.32
C LEU A 116 -3.80 13.82 -3.12
N THR A 117 -3.38 14.45 -4.22
CA THR A 117 -2.83 15.80 -4.21
C THR A 117 -3.70 16.71 -5.04
N VAL A 118 -3.93 17.91 -4.51
CA VAL A 118 -4.68 18.98 -5.16
C VAL A 118 -3.77 20.19 -5.19
N THR A 119 -3.64 20.83 -6.35
CA THR A 119 -2.79 22.02 -6.50
C THR A 119 -3.14 23.08 -5.46
N GLY A 120 -2.13 23.54 -4.70
CA GLY A 120 -2.29 24.55 -3.66
C GLY A 120 -2.93 24.06 -2.36
N LYS A 121 -2.99 22.74 -2.12
CA LYS A 121 -3.44 22.14 -0.86
C LYS A 121 -2.46 21.08 -0.37
N ASP A 122 -2.49 20.82 0.93
CA ASP A 122 -1.79 19.68 1.51
C ASP A 122 -2.32 18.35 0.94
N PRO A 123 -1.48 17.30 0.88
CA PRO A 123 -1.92 15.97 0.48
C PRO A 123 -3.10 15.50 1.35
N LEU A 124 -4.14 15.01 0.67
CA LEU A 124 -5.31 14.44 1.30
C LEU A 124 -5.17 12.93 1.35
N GLN A 125 -5.26 12.38 2.55
CA GLN A 125 -5.35 10.96 2.80
C GLN A 125 -6.82 10.55 2.83
N VAL A 126 -7.11 9.35 2.34
CA VAL A 126 -8.48 8.85 2.19
C VAL A 126 -8.52 7.39 2.57
N VAL A 127 -9.43 7.04 3.47
CA VAL A 127 -9.72 5.65 3.84
C VAL A 127 -11.15 5.32 3.46
N THR A 128 -11.31 4.26 2.67
CA THR A 128 -12.60 3.75 2.21
C THR A 128 -12.77 2.28 2.54
N GLN A 129 -14.01 1.79 2.44
CA GLN A 129 -14.35 0.40 2.67
C GLN A 129 -15.42 -0.08 1.70
N GLY A 130 -15.37 -1.36 1.35
CA GLY A 130 -16.39 -2.07 0.57
C GLY A 130 -16.01 -2.23 -0.90
N ALA A 131 -16.97 -2.74 -1.66
CA ALA A 131 -16.83 -3.00 -3.08
C ALA A 131 -16.57 -1.71 -3.88
N PRO A 132 -15.87 -1.79 -5.04
CA PRO A 132 -15.71 -0.66 -5.95
C PRO A 132 -17.03 0.00 -6.38
N THR A 133 -18.11 -0.79 -6.48
CA THR A 133 -19.46 -0.33 -6.85
C THR A 133 -20.26 0.25 -5.66
N ALA A 134 -19.79 0.07 -4.43
CA ALA A 134 -20.47 0.45 -3.19
C ALA A 134 -19.50 1.10 -2.20
N LEU A 135 -18.60 1.96 -2.69
CA LEU A 135 -17.52 2.54 -1.90
C LEU A 135 -18.05 3.41 -0.75
N LYS A 136 -17.73 3.01 0.49
CA LYS A 136 -18.04 3.77 1.70
C LYS A 136 -16.84 4.62 2.08
N LEU A 137 -17.07 5.92 2.28
CA LEU A 137 -16.07 6.79 2.88
C LEU A 137 -16.04 6.53 4.39
N VAL A 138 -14.87 6.18 4.92
CA VAL A 138 -14.65 6.05 6.37
C VAL A 138 -14.12 7.37 6.91
N THR A 139 -13.04 7.89 6.30
CA THR A 139 -12.48 9.20 6.65
C THR A 139 -11.65 9.77 5.51
N ALA A 140 -11.52 11.09 5.47
CA ALA A 140 -10.64 11.80 4.55
C ALA A 140 -10.16 13.11 5.16
N GLY A 141 -8.89 13.43 4.93
CA GLY A 141 -8.25 14.64 5.44
C GLY A 141 -6.73 14.53 5.44
N THR A 142 -6.06 15.50 6.04
CA THR A 142 -4.60 15.43 6.26
C THR A 142 -4.22 14.42 7.35
N ASN A 143 -5.18 14.04 8.20
CA ASN A 143 -5.09 12.97 9.19
C ASN A 143 -6.31 12.04 9.07
N VAL A 144 -6.09 10.73 9.01
CA VAL A 144 -7.12 9.70 8.83
C VAL A 144 -7.16 8.69 9.98
N CYS A 145 -6.41 8.91 11.06
CA CYS A 145 -6.32 7.98 12.19
C CYS A 145 -7.44 8.19 13.19
N SER A 146 -8.69 8.11 12.72
CA SER A 146 -9.87 8.14 13.59
C SER A 146 -9.98 6.85 14.42
N VAL A 147 -10.81 6.88 15.46
CA VAL A 147 -11.10 5.68 16.26
C VAL A 147 -11.55 4.53 15.36
N ASP A 148 -12.49 4.78 14.44
CA ASP A 148 -12.97 3.75 13.49
C ASP A 148 -11.86 3.09 12.68
N VAL A 149 -10.88 3.86 12.20
CA VAL A 149 -9.75 3.29 11.44
C VAL A 149 -8.87 2.45 12.35
N ARG A 150 -8.56 2.94 13.55
CA ARG A 150 -7.65 2.23 14.48
C ARG A 150 -8.28 0.97 15.07
N THR A 151 -9.60 0.90 15.17
CA THR A 151 -10.31 -0.24 15.76
C THR A 151 -10.79 -1.26 14.75
N HIS A 152 -11.12 -0.84 13.52
CA HIS A 152 -11.79 -1.72 12.55
C HIS A 152 -11.00 -1.94 11.24
N ALA A 153 -10.01 -1.10 10.94
CA ALA A 153 -9.23 -1.29 9.73
C ALA A 153 -8.24 -2.46 9.89
N PRO A 154 -7.98 -3.24 8.82
CA PRO A 154 -6.92 -4.23 8.81
C PRO A 154 -5.56 -3.61 9.10
N VAL A 155 -4.65 -4.38 9.71
CA VAL A 155 -3.31 -3.88 10.07
C VAL A 155 -2.52 -3.37 8.85
N GLY A 156 -2.79 -3.90 7.66
CA GLY A 156 -2.25 -3.37 6.40
C GLY A 156 -2.64 -1.91 6.15
N ILE A 157 -3.90 -1.53 6.39
CA ILE A 157 -4.38 -0.15 6.25
C ILE A 157 -3.86 0.73 7.37
N ILE A 158 -3.87 0.25 8.61
CA ILE A 158 -3.32 0.98 9.76
C ILE A 158 -1.85 1.35 9.48
N SER A 159 -1.07 0.37 9.03
CA SER A 159 0.34 0.56 8.69
C SER A 159 0.53 1.52 7.50
N ALA A 160 -0.26 1.37 6.43
CA ALA A 160 -0.18 2.23 5.26
C ALA A 160 -0.55 3.69 5.56
N ALA A 161 -1.58 3.90 6.37
CA ALA A 161 -2.05 5.21 6.81
C ALA A 161 -1.23 5.80 7.97
N ARG A 162 -0.29 5.02 8.52
CA ARG A 162 0.55 5.38 9.68
C ARG A 162 -0.27 5.75 10.91
N CYS A 163 -1.27 4.93 11.20
CA CYS A 163 -2.08 4.94 12.41
C CYS A 163 -1.57 3.89 13.42
#